data_AF-A0A1N6JVC0-F1
#
_entry.id   AF-A0A1N6JVC0-F1
#
_cell.length_a   1.000
_cell.length_b   1.000
_cell.length_c   1.000
_cell.angle_alpha   90.00
_cell.angle_beta   90.00
_cell.angle_gamma   90.00
#
_symmetry.space_group_name_H-M   'P 1'
#
loop_
_entity.id
_entity.type
_entity.pdbx_description
1 polymer ?
#
loop_
_entity_poly.entity_id
_entity_poly.type
_entity_poly.pdbx_seq_one_letter_code
_entity_poly.pdbx_strand_id
1 'polypeptide(L)'
;MSLKNKNLNIPIAIVSIVIPVLVAVLFIIPKPDIEAGFDVKLMPFFHAVLNSATAVLLVASLVFIKNGRRRAHKWANLSAVALSVLFLLSYVTYHFLTESTKFGDIDHNGIVDAAELGMIGGVRYVYYFLLLTHILLAVIIVPLVLFTLLRAFQDDNVRHRRIARITWPIWFYVAVTGVIVYIMISPYYS
;
A
#
# COMPACT_ATOMS: atom_id res chain seq x y z
N MET A 1 2.40 22.54 -20.09
CA MET A 1 1.65 23.50 -19.24
C MET A 1 2.32 23.54 -17.86
N SER A 2 2.80 24.69 -17.40
CA SER A 2 3.49 24.80 -16.09
C SER A 2 2.53 24.51 -14.93
N LEU A 3 2.94 23.67 -13.97
CA LEU A 3 2.20 23.41 -12.72
C LEU A 3 2.45 24.51 -11.66
N LYS A 4 3.40 25.40 -11.94
CA LYS A 4 3.74 26.55 -11.11
C LYS A 4 2.47 27.39 -10.90
N ASN A 5 2.10 27.58 -9.63
CA ASN A 5 0.90 28.32 -9.16
C ASN A 5 -0.46 27.66 -9.37
N LYS A 6 -0.54 26.41 -9.89
CA LYS A 6 -1.83 25.71 -9.94
C LYS A 6 -2.24 25.17 -8.57
N ASN A 7 -3.48 25.42 -8.17
CA ASN A 7 -4.06 24.82 -6.98
C ASN A 7 -4.68 23.45 -7.32
N LEU A 8 -4.03 22.36 -6.90
CA LEU A 8 -4.51 20.98 -7.11
C LEU A 8 -5.04 20.35 -5.82
N ASN A 9 -5.36 21.14 -4.79
CA ASN A 9 -5.84 20.61 -3.52
C ASN A 9 -7.15 19.84 -3.67
N ILE A 10 -8.10 20.34 -4.49
CA ILE A 10 -9.39 19.68 -4.72
C ILE A 10 -9.21 18.33 -5.42
N PRO A 11 -8.51 18.22 -6.58
CA PRO A 11 -8.23 16.92 -7.18
C PRO A 11 -7.55 15.93 -6.23
N ILE A 12 -6.57 16.39 -5.44
CA ILE A 12 -5.87 15.54 -4.47
C ILE A 12 -6.85 15.03 -3.40
N ALA A 13 -7.72 15.90 -2.88
CA ALA A 13 -8.72 15.53 -1.90
C ALA A 13 -9.71 14.51 -2.47
N ILE A 14 -10.20 14.73 -3.69
CA ILE A 14 -11.11 13.79 -4.37
C ILE A 14 -10.44 12.42 -4.49
N VAL A 15 -9.23 12.34 -5.06
CA VAL A 15 -8.51 11.07 -5.23
C VAL A 15 -8.26 10.38 -3.89
N SER A 16 -7.92 11.15 -2.86
CA SER A 16 -7.61 10.64 -1.52
C SER A 16 -8.85 10.12 -0.77
N ILE A 17 -10.06 10.51 -1.18
CA ILE A 17 -11.33 9.99 -0.65
C ILE A 17 -11.84 8.82 -1.51
N VAL A 18 -11.80 8.98 -2.84
CA VAL A 18 -12.33 7.99 -3.78
C VAL A 18 -11.58 6.65 -3.67
N ILE A 19 -10.25 6.67 -3.54
CA ILE A 19 -9.47 5.43 -3.45
C ILE A 19 -9.89 4.58 -2.23
N PRO A 20 -9.87 5.09 -0.98
CA PRO A 20 -10.31 4.31 0.18
C PRO A 20 -11.78 3.87 0.09
N VAL A 21 -12.67 4.72 -0.42
CA VAL A 21 -14.09 4.38 -0.57
C VAL A 21 -14.28 3.24 -1.57
N LEU A 22 -13.60 3.31 -2.72
CA LEU A 22 -13.64 2.24 -3.72
C LEU A 22 -13.16 0.92 -3.11
N VAL A 23 -12.02 0.94 -2.42
CA VAL A 23 -11.49 -0.25 -1.74
C VAL A 23 -12.48 -0.79 -0.71
N ALA A 24 -13.10 0.07 0.11
CA ALA A 24 -14.07 -0.37 1.11
C ALA A 24 -15.31 -1.02 0.48
N VAL A 25 -15.79 -0.49 -0.66
CA VAL A 25 -16.93 -1.07 -1.40
C VAL A 25 -16.62 -2.47 -1.91
N LEU A 26 -15.37 -2.76 -2.30
CA LEU A 26 -14.97 -4.10 -2.76
C LEU A 26 -15.25 -5.19 -1.72
N PHE A 27 -15.17 -4.87 -0.43
CA PHE A 27 -15.43 -5.83 0.65
C PHE A 27 -16.92 -6.10 0.92
N ILE A 28 -17.83 -5.36 0.27
CA ILE A 28 -19.28 -5.46 0.47
C ILE A 28 -19.96 -6.06 -0.76
N ILE A 29 -19.41 -5.84 -1.96
CA ILE A 29 -20.00 -6.36 -3.19
C ILE A 29 -19.78 -7.88 -3.35
N PRO A 30 -20.78 -8.62 -3.84
CA PRO A 30 -20.60 -10.03 -4.22
C PRO A 30 -19.49 -10.17 -5.27
N LYS A 31 -18.67 -11.21 -5.14
CA LYS A 31 -17.62 -11.50 -6.11
C LYS A 31 -18.23 -12.10 -7.37
N PRO A 32 -17.82 -11.65 -8.56
CA PRO A 32 -18.32 -12.22 -9.79
C PRO A 32 -17.72 -13.62 -10.00
N ASP A 33 -18.50 -14.51 -10.58
CA ASP A 33 -18.02 -15.84 -11.00
C ASP A 33 -17.27 -15.71 -12.33
N ILE A 34 -16.05 -15.17 -12.27
CA ILE A 34 -15.16 -14.95 -13.41
C ILE A 34 -13.91 -15.80 -13.21
N GLU A 35 -13.70 -16.76 -14.09
CA GLU A 35 -12.41 -17.44 -14.21
C GLU A 35 -11.38 -16.47 -14.78
N ALA A 36 -10.45 -16.02 -13.94
CA ALA A 36 -9.28 -15.30 -14.41
C ALA A 36 -8.42 -16.24 -15.26
N GLY A 37 -7.93 -15.77 -16.42
CA GLY A 37 -7.00 -16.54 -17.28
C GLY A 37 -5.59 -16.74 -16.69
N PHE A 38 -5.42 -16.55 -15.37
CA PHE A 38 -4.18 -16.70 -14.63
C PHE A 38 -4.49 -17.06 -13.17
N ASP A 39 -3.50 -17.60 -12.46
CA ASP A 39 -3.65 -17.94 -11.04
C ASP A 39 -3.65 -16.69 -10.14
N VAL A 40 -4.84 -16.33 -9.65
CA VAL A 40 -5.06 -15.18 -8.76
C VAL A 40 -4.34 -15.30 -7.41
N LYS A 41 -3.94 -16.51 -6.99
CA LYS A 41 -3.21 -16.76 -5.74
C LYS A 41 -1.78 -16.23 -5.78
N LEU A 42 -1.24 -15.95 -6.98
CA LEU A 42 0.06 -15.30 -7.14
C LEU A 42 0.00 -13.79 -6.87
N MET A 43 -1.20 -13.17 -6.86
CA MET A 43 -1.33 -11.72 -6.72
C MET A 43 -0.85 -11.21 -5.35
N PRO A 44 -1.18 -11.83 -4.19
CA PRO A 44 -0.65 -11.39 -2.91
C PRO A 44 0.89 -11.42 -2.83
N PHE A 45 1.51 -12.44 -3.42
CA PHE A 45 2.97 -12.50 -3.53
C PHE A 45 3.51 -11.34 -4.40
N PHE A 46 2.89 -11.12 -5.55
CA PHE A 46 3.24 -10.00 -6.43
C PHE A 46 3.11 -8.64 -5.70
N HIS A 47 2.05 -8.44 -4.92
CA HIS A 47 1.86 -7.26 -4.08
C HIS A 47 2.99 -7.08 -3.07
N ALA A 48 3.42 -8.16 -2.41
CA ALA A 48 4.55 -8.12 -1.49
C ALA A 48 5.88 -7.78 -2.20
N VAL A 49 6.09 -8.25 -3.42
CA VAL A 49 7.27 -7.89 -4.24
C VAL A 49 7.25 -6.39 -4.59
N LEU A 50 6.10 -5.85 -5.02
CA LEU A 50 5.97 -4.42 -5.33
C LEU A 50 6.23 -3.54 -4.10
N ASN A 51 5.72 -3.93 -2.94
CA ASN A 51 5.96 -3.23 -1.68
C ASN A 51 7.43 -3.31 -1.23
N SER A 52 8.06 -4.47 -1.38
CA SER A 52 9.49 -4.65 -1.09
C SER A 52 10.35 -3.75 -1.98
N ALA A 53 10.08 -3.74 -3.29
CA ALA A 53 10.77 -2.87 -4.24
C ALA A 53 10.54 -1.38 -3.93
N THR A 54 9.31 -1.02 -3.52
CA THR A 54 8.99 0.34 -3.06
C THR A 54 9.81 0.72 -1.82
N ALA A 55 9.89 -0.15 -0.81
CA ALA A 55 10.68 0.09 0.39
C ALA A 55 12.17 0.32 0.06
N VAL A 56 12.75 -0.51 -0.84
CA VAL A 56 14.14 -0.34 -1.31
C VAL A 56 14.33 1.00 -2.03
N LEU A 57 13.41 1.38 -2.92
CA LEU A 57 13.47 2.67 -3.61
C LEU A 57 13.36 3.86 -2.65
N LEU A 58 12.57 3.76 -1.58
CA LEU A 58 12.46 4.80 -0.57
C LEU A 58 13.75 4.98 0.22
N VAL A 59 14.43 3.89 0.57
CA VAL A 59 15.76 3.94 1.19
C VAL A 59 16.78 4.55 0.23
N ALA A 60 16.82 4.08 -1.03
CA ALA A 60 17.70 4.64 -2.06
C ALA A 60 17.44 6.14 -2.29
N SER A 61 16.17 6.54 -2.36
CA SER A 61 15.72 7.94 -2.46
C SER A 61 16.26 8.80 -1.32
N LEU A 62 16.23 8.29 -0.08
CA LEU A 62 16.76 8.98 1.10
C LEU A 62 18.28 9.11 1.04
N VAL A 63 18.99 8.05 0.63
CA VAL A 63 20.45 8.08 0.46
C VAL A 63 20.84 9.08 -0.63
N PHE A 64 20.15 9.10 -1.76
CA PHE A 64 20.42 10.01 -2.86
C PHE A 64 20.27 11.48 -2.45
N ILE A 65 19.21 11.84 -1.72
CA ILE A 65 19.00 13.23 -1.32
C ILE A 65 20.00 13.67 -0.24
N LYS A 66 20.39 12.78 0.68
CA LYS A 66 21.46 13.04 1.66
C LYS A 66 22.81 13.31 0.99
N ASN A 67 23.07 12.67 -0.15
CA ASN A 67 24.27 12.85 -0.96
C ASN A 67 24.15 13.97 -2.02
N GLY A 68 23.11 14.81 -1.95
CA GLY A 68 22.88 15.91 -2.90
C GLY A 68 22.47 15.48 -4.31
N ARG A 69 22.27 14.17 -4.57
CA ARG A 69 21.93 13.61 -5.89
C ARG A 69 20.43 13.80 -6.22
N ARG A 70 20.01 15.04 -6.44
CA ARG A 70 18.59 15.41 -6.65
C ARG A 70 17.90 14.67 -7.81
N ARG A 71 18.60 14.48 -8.93
CA ARG A 71 18.06 13.74 -10.09
C ARG A 71 17.77 12.28 -9.74
N ALA A 72 18.69 11.60 -9.06
CA ALA A 72 18.51 10.22 -8.63
C ALA A 72 17.38 10.09 -7.59
N HIS A 73 17.32 11.00 -6.62
CA HIS A 73 16.19 11.09 -5.67
C HIS A 73 14.85 11.23 -6.40
N LYS A 74 14.74 12.15 -7.37
CA LYS A 74 13.51 12.33 -8.16
C LYS A 74 13.08 11.02 -8.83
N TRP A 75 13.97 10.36 -9.55
CA TRP A 75 13.64 9.12 -10.25
C TRP A 75 13.29 7.98 -9.29
N ALA A 76 14.01 7.83 -8.18
CA ALA A 76 13.69 6.83 -7.17
C ALA A 76 12.26 7.01 -6.59
N ASN A 77 11.86 8.25 -6.25
CA ASN A 77 10.49 8.49 -5.79
C ASN A 77 9.45 8.28 -6.89
N LEU A 78 9.69 8.72 -8.12
CA LEU A 78 8.73 8.51 -9.22
C LEU A 78 8.54 7.02 -9.52
N SER A 79 9.61 6.22 -9.48
CA SER A 79 9.51 4.77 -9.58
C SER A 79 8.72 4.17 -8.41
N ALA A 80 8.94 4.64 -7.17
CA ALA A 80 8.18 4.18 -6.00
C ALA A 80 6.68 4.51 -6.13
N VAL A 81 6.32 5.69 -6.66
CA VAL A 81 4.93 6.05 -6.98
C VAL A 81 4.36 5.10 -8.03
N ALA A 82 5.10 4.82 -9.10
CA ALA A 82 4.64 3.94 -10.17
C ALA A 82 4.37 2.51 -9.65
N LEU A 83 5.26 1.97 -8.81
CA LEU A 83 5.05 0.68 -8.16
C LEU A 83 3.85 0.70 -7.20
N SER A 84 3.65 1.80 -6.46
CA SER A 84 2.50 1.94 -5.55
C SER A 84 1.17 2.02 -6.31
N VAL A 85 1.15 2.67 -7.48
CA VAL A 85 -0.03 2.69 -8.36
C VAL A 85 -0.30 1.30 -8.93
N LEU A 86 0.73 0.60 -9.41
CA LEU A 86 0.59 -0.78 -9.90
C LEU A 86 0.11 -1.73 -8.79
N PHE A 87 0.62 -1.56 -7.57
CA PHE A 87 0.15 -2.27 -6.38
C PHE A 87 -1.33 -1.99 -6.17
N LEU A 88 -1.77 -0.73 -6.14
CA LEU A 88 -3.17 -0.39 -5.88
C LEU A 88 -4.12 -0.96 -6.94
N LEU A 89 -3.75 -0.86 -8.21
CA LEU A 89 -4.56 -1.41 -9.31
C LEU A 89 -4.66 -2.94 -9.19
N SER A 90 -3.54 -3.63 -9.00
CA SER A 90 -3.54 -5.09 -8.83
C SER A 90 -4.22 -5.53 -7.54
N TYR A 91 -4.15 -4.75 -6.46
CA TYR A 91 -4.83 -5.00 -5.19
C TYR A 91 -6.35 -4.91 -5.34
N VAL A 92 -6.84 -3.86 -6.02
CA VAL A 92 -8.25 -3.70 -6.36
C VAL A 92 -8.73 -4.88 -7.21
N THR A 93 -7.95 -5.28 -8.23
CA THR A 93 -8.29 -6.44 -9.06
C THR A 93 -8.36 -7.73 -8.25
N TYR A 94 -7.38 -8.00 -7.38
CA TYR A 94 -7.38 -9.17 -6.51
C TYR A 94 -8.65 -9.22 -5.65
N HIS A 95 -8.90 -8.16 -4.88
CA HIS A 95 -10.06 -8.12 -3.99
C HIS A 95 -11.41 -8.02 -4.71
N PHE A 96 -11.43 -7.70 -5.99
CA PHE A 96 -12.63 -7.81 -6.81
C PHE A 96 -12.92 -9.26 -7.21
N LEU A 97 -11.87 -10.06 -7.45
CA LEU A 97 -11.97 -11.45 -7.94
C LEU A 97 -12.00 -12.49 -6.82
N THR A 98 -11.45 -12.17 -5.64
CA THR A 98 -11.25 -13.17 -4.58
C THR A 98 -12.03 -12.84 -3.31
N GLU A 99 -12.42 -13.91 -2.62
CA GLU A 99 -12.92 -13.82 -1.25
C GLU A 99 -11.80 -13.45 -0.27
N SER A 100 -12.17 -12.85 0.86
CA SER A 100 -11.19 -12.44 1.86
C SER A 100 -10.67 -13.65 2.65
N THR A 101 -9.35 -13.82 2.66
CA THR A 101 -8.67 -14.84 3.47
C THR A 101 -8.78 -14.54 4.95
N LYS A 102 -9.09 -15.56 5.76
CA LYS A 102 -9.19 -15.45 7.21
C LYS A 102 -7.86 -15.84 7.85
N PHE A 103 -7.22 -14.89 8.53
CA PHE A 103 -6.00 -15.19 9.28
C PHE A 103 -6.31 -16.21 10.37
N GLY A 104 -5.69 -17.38 10.28
CA GLY A 104 -5.88 -18.46 11.24
C GLY A 104 -6.71 -19.65 10.80
N ASP A 105 -7.30 -19.59 9.61
CA ASP A 105 -8.08 -20.68 9.01
C ASP A 105 -7.12 -21.72 8.41
N ILE A 106 -6.72 -22.69 9.23
CA ILE A 106 -5.63 -23.65 8.96
C ILE A 106 -6.10 -24.78 8.06
N ASP A 107 -7.37 -25.19 8.17
CA ASP A 107 -7.94 -26.22 7.32
C ASP A 107 -8.61 -25.66 6.04
N HIS A 108 -8.63 -24.34 5.89
CA HIS A 108 -9.16 -23.60 4.75
C HIS A 108 -10.66 -23.81 4.51
N ASN A 109 -11.42 -24.15 5.56
CA ASN A 109 -12.86 -24.37 5.46
C ASN A 109 -13.67 -23.05 5.50
N GLY A 110 -13.00 -21.91 5.71
CA GLY A 110 -13.64 -20.60 5.80
C GLY A 110 -14.11 -20.23 7.20
N ILE A 111 -13.77 -20.99 8.25
CA ILE A 111 -14.21 -20.80 9.63
C ILE A 111 -12.98 -20.92 10.53
N VAL A 112 -12.72 -19.92 11.37
CA VAL A 112 -11.66 -20.03 12.39
C VAL A 112 -12.28 -20.55 13.68
N ASP A 113 -12.07 -21.82 13.99
CA ASP A 113 -12.68 -22.47 15.15
C ASP A 113 -11.88 -22.27 16.46
N ALA A 114 -12.41 -22.81 17.57
CA ALA A 114 -11.77 -22.67 18.88
C ALA A 114 -10.42 -23.40 18.98
N ALA A 115 -10.24 -24.51 18.27
CA ALA A 115 -8.98 -25.25 18.25
C ALA A 115 -7.92 -24.45 17.46
N GLU A 116 -8.28 -23.90 16.30
CA GLU A 116 -7.41 -23.05 15.50
C GLU A 116 -7.02 -21.76 16.23
N LEU A 117 -7.98 -21.12 16.91
CA LEU A 117 -7.71 -19.99 17.78
C LEU A 117 -6.69 -20.35 18.87
N GLY A 118 -6.81 -21.54 19.45
CA GLY A 118 -5.85 -22.07 20.44
C GLY A 118 -4.45 -22.26 19.85
N MET A 119 -4.33 -22.74 18.61
CA MET A 119 -3.04 -22.98 17.94
C MET A 119 -2.31 -21.68 17.55
N ILE A 120 -3.02 -20.67 17.06
CA ILE A 120 -2.42 -19.38 16.66
C ILE A 120 -2.00 -18.56 17.89
N GLY A 121 -2.81 -18.62 18.95
CA GLY A 121 -2.59 -17.91 20.20
C GLY A 121 -2.35 -16.41 20.02
N GLY A 122 -1.35 -15.87 20.73
CA GLY A 122 -1.09 -14.43 20.80
C GLY A 122 -0.65 -13.76 19.48
N VAL A 123 -0.18 -14.53 18.49
CA VAL A 123 0.29 -14.01 17.19
C VAL A 123 -0.83 -13.29 16.44
N ARG A 124 -2.09 -13.70 16.66
CA ARG A 124 -3.28 -13.07 16.08
C ARG A 124 -3.38 -11.59 16.43
N TYR A 125 -3.06 -11.20 17.66
CA TYR A 125 -3.12 -9.79 18.07
C TYR A 125 -2.05 -8.96 17.36
N VAL A 126 -0.85 -9.51 17.18
CA VAL A 126 0.23 -8.86 16.43
C VAL A 126 -0.19 -8.65 14.98
N TYR A 127 -0.77 -9.68 14.36
CA TYR A 127 -1.27 -9.61 12.99
C TYR A 127 -2.30 -8.50 12.82
N TYR A 128 -3.38 -8.50 13.62
CA TYR A 128 -4.44 -7.51 13.47
C TYR A 128 -4.01 -6.10 13.86
N PHE A 129 -3.09 -5.96 14.82
CA PHE A 129 -2.49 -4.66 15.12
C PHE A 129 -1.73 -4.12 13.91
N LEU A 130 -0.82 -4.92 13.32
CA LEU A 130 -0.06 -4.54 12.14
C LEU A 130 -0.95 -4.27 10.92
N LEU A 131 -1.98 -5.11 10.71
CA LEU A 131 -2.93 -4.94 9.62
C LEU A 131 -3.71 -3.63 9.78
N LEU A 132 -4.24 -3.36 10.98
CA LEU A 132 -5.00 -2.15 11.25
C LEU A 132 -4.15 -0.90 11.05
N THR A 133 -2.96 -0.86 11.64
CA THR A 133 -2.07 0.30 11.48
C THR A 133 -1.62 0.47 10.04
N HIS A 134 -1.34 -0.63 9.32
CA HIS A 134 -1.02 -0.61 7.90
C HIS A 134 -2.15 0.03 7.08
N ILE A 135 -3.40 -0.43 7.24
CA ILE A 135 -4.56 0.08 6.50
C ILE A 135 -4.78 1.57 6.77
N LEU A 136 -4.79 1.98 8.05
CA LEU A 136 -5.02 3.38 8.43
C LEU A 136 -3.93 4.30 7.85
N LEU A 137 -2.66 3.87 7.95
CA LEU A 137 -1.54 4.65 7.39
C LEU A 137 -1.51 4.60 5.86
N ALA A 138 -2.00 3.53 5.23
CA ALA A 138 -2.14 3.43 3.77
C ALA A 138 -3.18 4.42 3.23
N VAL A 139 -4.25 4.70 3.98
CA VAL A 139 -5.21 5.77 3.64
C VAL A 139 -4.56 7.15 3.79
N ILE A 140 -3.85 7.38 4.89
CA ILE A 140 -3.21 8.67 5.19
C ILE A 140 -2.07 8.99 4.20
N ILE A 141 -1.34 7.98 3.71
CA ILE A 141 -0.17 8.21 2.88
C ILE A 141 -0.51 8.72 1.48
N VAL A 142 -1.67 8.39 0.93
CA VAL A 142 -2.12 8.83 -0.41
C VAL A 142 -2.08 10.37 -0.55
N PRO A 143 -2.80 11.16 0.27
CA PRO A 143 -2.74 12.62 0.17
C PRO A 143 -1.33 13.15 0.46
N LEU A 144 -0.60 12.56 1.41
CA LEU A 144 0.75 13.00 1.77
C LEU A 144 1.73 12.86 0.60
N VAL A 145 1.70 11.75 -0.13
CA VAL A 145 2.54 11.53 -1.33
C VAL A 145 2.14 12.50 -2.44
N LEU A 146 0.85 12.65 -2.71
CA LEU A 146 0.35 13.56 -3.75
C LEU A 146 0.73 15.01 -3.48
N PHE A 147 0.57 15.49 -2.24
CA PHE A 147 1.01 16.84 -1.88
C PHE A 147 2.54 16.99 -1.93
N THR A 148 3.30 15.97 -1.53
CA THR A 148 4.77 16.00 -1.59
C THR A 148 5.27 16.10 -3.04
N LEU A 149 4.65 15.35 -3.97
CA LEU A 149 4.92 15.43 -5.41
C LEU A 149 4.51 16.77 -5.99
N LEU A 150 3.33 17.28 -5.63
CA LEU A 150 2.87 18.60 -6.07
C LEU A 150 3.89 19.69 -5.75
N ARG A 151 4.41 19.72 -4.51
CA ARG A 151 5.44 20.70 -4.12
C ARG A 151 6.75 20.51 -4.88
N ALA A 152 7.13 19.27 -5.18
CA ALA A 152 8.30 19.00 -6.02
C ALA A 152 8.11 19.53 -7.45
N PHE A 153 6.94 19.32 -8.06
CA PHE A 153 6.64 19.80 -9.42
C PHE A 153 6.41 21.31 -9.53
N GLN A 154 6.16 21.99 -8.41
CA GLN A 154 6.05 23.44 -8.31
C GLN A 154 7.38 24.13 -7.98
N ASP A 155 8.48 23.36 -7.91
CA ASP A 155 9.80 23.82 -7.46
C ASP A 155 9.82 24.40 -6.02
N ASP A 156 8.78 24.11 -5.22
CA ASP A 156 8.66 24.53 -3.81
C ASP A 156 9.41 23.55 -2.90
N ASN A 157 10.74 23.61 -2.95
CA ASN A 157 11.63 22.76 -2.19
C ASN A 157 11.47 22.91 -0.67
N VAL A 158 11.06 24.09 -0.18
CA VAL A 158 10.89 24.35 1.25
C VAL A 158 9.70 23.56 1.78
N ARG A 159 8.53 23.68 1.15
CA ARG A 159 7.34 22.92 1.56
C ARG A 159 7.47 21.44 1.25
N HIS A 160 8.06 21.07 0.11
CA HIS A 160 8.37 19.68 -0.21
C HIS A 160 9.15 18.99 0.93
N ARG A 161 10.26 19.58 1.38
CA ARG A 161 11.07 19.02 2.48
C ARG A 161 10.34 18.98 3.83
N ARG A 162 9.40 19.89 4.07
CA ARG A 162 8.61 19.90 5.32
C ARG A 162 7.66 18.70 5.35
N ILE A 163 6.94 18.47 4.27
CA ILE A 163 5.95 17.38 4.16
C ILE A 163 6.69 16.03 4.03
N ALA A 164 7.74 15.96 3.22
CA ALA A 164 8.50 14.73 2.97
C ALA A 164 9.10 14.10 4.25
N ARG A 165 9.42 14.90 5.27
CA ARG A 165 9.89 14.39 6.58
C ARG A 165 8.85 13.58 7.34
N ILE A 166 7.56 13.78 7.04
CA ILE A 166 6.44 13.02 7.59
C ILE A 166 6.01 11.93 6.60
N THR A 167 5.95 12.26 5.31
CA THR A 167 5.57 11.31 4.25
C THR A 167 6.51 10.12 4.18
N TRP A 168 7.82 10.33 4.19
CA TRP A 168 8.79 9.26 4.03
C TRP A 168 8.69 8.15 5.08
N PRO A 169 8.67 8.42 6.40
CA PRO A 169 8.59 7.34 7.39
C PRO A 169 7.24 6.60 7.33
N ILE A 170 6.13 7.30 7.08
CA ILE A 170 4.82 6.65 6.93
C ILE A 170 4.79 5.77 5.68
N TRP A 171 5.30 6.26 4.55
CA TRP A 171 5.34 5.48 3.31
C TRP A 171 6.23 4.24 3.45
N PHE A 172 7.40 4.41 4.08
CA PHE A 172 8.30 3.30 4.34
C PHE A 172 7.66 2.27 5.30
N TYR A 173 6.99 2.73 6.36
CA TYR A 173 6.24 1.86 7.26
C TYR A 173 5.19 1.04 6.51
N VAL A 174 4.35 1.68 5.69
CA VAL A 174 3.30 1.00 4.92
C VAL A 174 3.93 -0.02 3.96
N ALA A 175 4.97 0.35 3.23
CA ALA A 175 5.66 -0.56 2.30
C ALA A 175 6.23 -1.79 3.03
N VAL A 176 6.89 -1.62 4.17
CA VAL A 176 7.46 -2.73 4.94
C VAL A 176 6.37 -3.59 5.59
N THR A 177 5.39 -2.96 6.24
CA THR A 177 4.32 -3.70 6.93
C THR A 177 3.42 -4.46 5.96
N GLY A 178 3.24 -3.99 4.73
CA GLY A 178 2.52 -4.75 3.70
C GLY A 178 3.17 -6.10 3.39
N VAL A 179 4.51 -6.15 3.39
CA VAL A 179 5.27 -7.40 3.21
C VAL A 179 5.14 -8.29 4.44
N ILE A 180 5.24 -7.72 5.65
CA ILE A 180 5.12 -8.49 6.90
C ILE A 180 3.72 -9.10 7.01
N VAL A 181 2.67 -8.31 6.78
CA VAL A 181 1.28 -8.78 6.77
C VAL A 181 1.10 -9.91 5.76
N TYR A 182 1.66 -9.78 4.56
CA TYR A 182 1.66 -10.86 3.57
C TYR A 182 2.33 -12.13 4.10
N ILE A 183 3.56 -12.05 4.64
CA ILE A 183 4.27 -13.22 5.17
C ILE A 183 3.47 -13.90 6.29
N MET A 184 2.81 -13.11 7.14
CA MET A 184 1.99 -13.66 8.21
C MET A 184 0.75 -14.36 7.67
N ILE A 185 0.04 -13.78 6.71
CA ILE A 185 -1.19 -14.38 6.18
C ILE A 185 -0.95 -15.46 5.12
N SER A 186 0.24 -15.52 4.52
CA SER A 186 0.50 -16.40 3.38
C SER A 186 0.22 -17.89 3.60
N PRO A 187 0.44 -18.48 4.80
CA PRO A 187 0.08 -19.88 5.04
C PRO A 187 -1.41 -20.17 4.95
N TYR A 188 -2.27 -19.15 5.01
CA TYR A 188 -3.72 -19.29 5.02
C TYR A 188 -4.36 -19.07 3.64
N TYR A 189 -3.59 -18.75 2.60
CA TYR A 189 -4.11 -18.72 1.23
C TYR A 189 -4.39 -20.15 0.76
N SER A 190 -5.63 -20.40 0.32
CA SER A 190 -6.11 -21.69 -0.19
C SER A 190 -6.11 -21.78 -1.69
#